data_AF-A0AAP2UEF2-F1
#
_entry.id   AF-A0AAP2UEF2-F1
#
_cell.length_a   1.000
_cell.length_b   1.000
_cell.length_c   1.000
_cell.angle_alpha   90.00
_cell.angle_beta   90.00
_cell.angle_gamma   90.00
#
_symmetry.space_group_name_H-M   'P 1'
#
loop_
_entity.id
_entity.type
_entity.pdbx_description
1 polymer ?
#
loop_
_entity_poly.entity_id
_entity_poly.type
_entity_poly.pdbx_seq_one_letter_code
_entity_poly.pdbx_strand_id
1 'polypeptide(L)'
;MHLKKYIRNLRLSSGLSQSNFAKELGVSPSTIKKIEYGQTKHPGKKLLSNIAKFENKTEIEVLTNLIFKGAEKDNKESVFCNRFIAYMFSKGWNIINLNPTYNNHSFIAEICQRNAPIYNALVSDASKYISSNLKNDIDIIFNFIKPTLQINKKTKKHYIVFDSNNKQNVDTYYLLKSQKIYNLKIKIIISLFDSNTCRLIEEYNLN
;
A
#
# COMPACT_ATOMS: atom_id res chain seq x y z
N MET A 1 -0.39 -13.39 2.88
CA MET A 1 -1.20 -13.26 1.64
C MET A 1 -2.21 -14.40 1.57
N HIS A 2 -3.42 -14.14 1.07
CA HIS A 2 -4.60 -15.00 1.23
C HIS A 2 -5.11 -15.62 -0.08
N LEU A 3 -4.21 -15.88 -1.05
CA LEU A 3 -4.57 -16.33 -2.40
C LEU A 3 -5.48 -17.55 -2.44
N LYS A 4 -5.16 -18.61 -1.69
CA LYS A 4 -5.99 -19.83 -1.61
C LYS A 4 -7.44 -19.53 -1.25
N LYS A 5 -7.64 -18.76 -0.17
CA LYS A 5 -8.99 -18.44 0.33
C LYS A 5 -9.71 -17.51 -0.63
N TYR A 6 -9.00 -16.53 -1.18
CA TYR A 6 -9.55 -15.57 -2.14
C TYR A 6 -10.10 -16.26 -3.39
N ILE A 7 -9.26 -17.07 -4.05
CA ILE A 7 -9.63 -17.81 -5.26
C ILE A 7 -10.78 -18.76 -5.03
N ARG A 8 -10.74 -19.52 -3.92
CA ARG A 8 -11.83 -20.44 -3.57
C ARG A 8 -13.15 -19.69 -3.36
N ASN A 9 -13.12 -18.59 -2.62
CA ASN A 9 -14.32 -17.81 -2.33
C ASN A 9 -14.89 -17.18 -3.60
N LEU A 10 -14.04 -16.56 -4.43
CA LEU A 10 -14.44 -15.95 -5.70
C LEU A 10 -15.13 -16.98 -6.62
N ARG A 11 -14.53 -18.16 -6.75
CA ARG A 11 -15.13 -19.25 -7.55
C ARG A 11 -16.50 -19.69 -7.02
N LEU A 12 -16.60 -19.90 -5.70
CA LEU A 12 -17.83 -20.39 -5.08
C LEU A 12 -18.94 -19.34 -5.14
N SER A 13 -18.64 -18.05 -4.96
CA SER A 13 -19.62 -16.97 -5.10
C SER A 13 -20.14 -16.82 -6.53
N SER A 14 -19.34 -17.21 -7.53
CA SER A 14 -19.75 -17.24 -8.94
C SER A 14 -20.42 -18.54 -9.36
N GLY A 15 -20.60 -19.51 -8.46
CA GLY A 15 -21.25 -20.79 -8.78
C GLY A 15 -20.47 -21.69 -9.74
N LEU A 16 -19.15 -21.49 -9.88
CA LEU A 16 -18.33 -22.19 -10.88
C LEU A 16 -17.61 -23.43 -10.32
N SER A 17 -17.50 -24.47 -11.16
CA SER A 17 -16.58 -25.59 -10.92
C SER A 17 -15.13 -25.15 -11.10
N GLN A 18 -14.15 -25.92 -10.57
CA GLN A 18 -12.73 -25.60 -10.75
C GLN A 18 -12.35 -25.52 -12.24
N SER A 19 -12.90 -26.42 -13.06
CA SER A 19 -12.64 -26.46 -14.50
C SER A 19 -13.23 -25.25 -15.23
N ASN A 20 -14.47 -24.86 -14.91
CA ASN A 20 -15.10 -23.70 -15.55
C ASN A 20 -14.44 -22.40 -15.11
N PHE A 21 -14.11 -22.26 -13.81
CA PHE A 21 -13.39 -21.10 -13.31
C PHE A 21 -11.98 -20.96 -13.91
N ALA A 22 -11.31 -22.08 -14.17
CA ALA A 22 -10.02 -22.06 -14.86
C ALA A 22 -10.14 -21.54 -16.30
N LYS A 23 -11.22 -21.93 -17.02
CA LYS A 23 -11.51 -21.42 -18.37
C LYS A 23 -11.76 -19.91 -18.34
N GLU A 24 -12.62 -19.43 -17.43
CA GLU A 24 -12.89 -18.00 -17.24
C GLU A 24 -11.62 -17.20 -16.96
N LEU A 25 -10.75 -17.71 -16.09
CA LEU A 25 -9.48 -17.06 -15.76
C LEU A 25 -8.36 -17.32 -16.79
N GLY A 26 -8.63 -18.04 -17.88
CA GLY A 26 -7.64 -18.34 -18.92
C GLY A 26 -6.39 -19.09 -18.41
N VAL A 27 -6.57 -20.00 -17.46
CA VAL A 27 -5.52 -20.85 -16.87
C VAL A 27 -5.90 -22.33 -16.93
N SER A 28 -4.94 -23.23 -16.69
CA SER A 28 -5.25 -24.65 -16.62
C SER A 28 -6.06 -24.98 -15.35
N PRO A 29 -6.96 -25.99 -15.38
CA PRO A 29 -7.62 -26.50 -14.18
C PRO A 29 -6.62 -26.94 -13.10
N SER A 30 -5.44 -27.44 -13.51
CA SER A 30 -4.35 -27.79 -12.60
C SER A 30 -3.81 -26.59 -11.82
N THR A 31 -3.77 -25.39 -12.41
CA THR A 31 -3.34 -24.17 -11.71
C THR A 31 -4.33 -23.79 -10.61
N ILE A 32 -5.64 -23.77 -10.90
CA ILE A 32 -6.68 -23.50 -9.89
C ILE A 32 -6.61 -24.53 -8.76
N LYS A 33 -6.46 -25.80 -9.12
CA LYS A 33 -6.29 -26.90 -8.16
C LYS A 33 -5.09 -26.63 -7.24
N LYS A 34 -3.90 -26.35 -7.79
CA LYS A 34 -2.68 -26.04 -7.00
C LYS A 34 -2.86 -24.85 -6.06
N ILE A 35 -3.53 -23.79 -6.52
CA ILE A 35 -3.82 -22.60 -5.71
C ILE A 35 -4.75 -22.95 -4.54
N GLU A 36 -5.87 -23.64 -4.80
CA GLU A 36 -6.83 -24.00 -3.76
C GLU A 36 -6.27 -25.03 -2.77
N TYR A 37 -5.31 -25.86 -3.18
CA TYR A 37 -4.55 -26.69 -2.24
C TYR A 37 -3.52 -25.90 -1.42
N GLY A 38 -3.12 -24.71 -1.87
CA GLY A 38 -2.15 -23.85 -1.17
C GLY A 38 -0.71 -24.05 -1.63
N GLN A 39 -0.49 -24.76 -2.75
CA GLN A 39 0.84 -24.95 -3.34
C GLN A 39 1.35 -23.68 -4.02
N THR A 40 0.45 -22.78 -4.43
CA THR A 40 0.79 -21.47 -5.00
C THR A 40 0.50 -20.38 -3.98
N LYS A 41 1.54 -19.65 -3.56
CA LYS A 41 1.43 -18.57 -2.57
C LYS A 41 1.15 -17.20 -3.19
N HIS A 42 1.59 -16.98 -4.44
CA HIS A 42 1.48 -15.70 -5.14
C HIS A 42 0.93 -15.88 -6.57
N PRO A 43 -0.01 -15.03 -7.04
CA PRO A 43 -0.44 -15.07 -8.42
C PRO A 43 0.69 -14.53 -9.30
N GLY A 44 0.98 -15.23 -10.40
CA GLY A 44 1.79 -14.64 -11.46
C GLY A 44 1.07 -13.46 -12.11
N LYS A 45 1.80 -12.60 -12.82
CA LYS A 45 1.26 -11.39 -13.48
C LYS A 45 0.01 -11.68 -14.31
N LYS A 46 0.07 -12.68 -15.20
CA LYS A 46 -1.05 -13.08 -16.06
C LYS A 46 -2.30 -13.47 -15.27
N LEU A 47 -2.13 -14.24 -14.20
CA LEU A 47 -3.25 -14.66 -13.36
C LEU A 47 -3.86 -13.46 -12.62
N LEU A 48 -3.02 -12.56 -12.08
CA LEU A 48 -3.49 -11.34 -11.43
C LEU A 48 -4.31 -10.47 -12.39
N SER A 49 -3.82 -10.23 -13.61
CA SER A 49 -4.53 -9.46 -14.63
C SER A 49 -5.88 -10.10 -15.00
N ASN A 50 -5.95 -11.43 -15.07
CA ASN A 50 -7.17 -12.14 -15.42
C ASN A 50 -8.20 -12.09 -14.27
N ILE A 51 -7.76 -12.21 -13.02
CA ILE A 51 -8.62 -12.03 -11.84
C ILE A 51 -9.18 -10.60 -11.83
N ALA A 52 -8.33 -9.59 -12.04
CA ALA A 52 -8.72 -8.19 -12.09
C ALA A 52 -9.82 -7.93 -13.15
N LYS A 53 -9.65 -8.49 -14.36
CA LYS A 53 -10.67 -8.43 -15.41
C LYS A 53 -11.96 -9.13 -15.02
N PHE A 54 -11.88 -10.33 -14.46
CA PHE A 54 -13.04 -11.11 -14.04
C PHE A 54 -13.88 -10.38 -12.98
N GLU A 55 -13.23 -9.71 -12.03
CA GLU A 55 -13.90 -8.97 -10.96
C GLU A 55 -14.26 -7.52 -11.33
N ASN A 56 -13.90 -7.06 -12.54
CA ASN A 56 -13.99 -5.66 -12.95
C ASN A 56 -13.32 -4.70 -11.94
N LYS A 57 -12.12 -5.07 -11.48
CA LYS A 57 -11.28 -4.32 -10.54
C LYS A 57 -9.90 -4.05 -11.13
N THR A 58 -9.16 -3.12 -10.54
CA THR A 58 -7.74 -2.94 -10.86
C THR A 58 -6.89 -4.06 -10.25
N GLU A 59 -5.71 -4.33 -10.81
CA GLU A 59 -4.76 -5.30 -10.24
C GLU A 59 -4.36 -4.95 -8.80
N ILE A 60 -4.30 -3.65 -8.47
CA ILE A 60 -3.96 -3.18 -7.12
C ILE A 60 -5.09 -3.45 -6.14
N GLU A 61 -6.35 -3.31 -6.53
CA GLU A 61 -7.49 -3.69 -5.68
C GLU A 61 -7.50 -5.19 -5.39
N VAL A 62 -7.24 -6.02 -6.41
CA VAL A 62 -7.10 -7.47 -6.21
C VAL A 62 -5.92 -7.77 -5.28
N LEU A 63 -4.75 -7.16 -5.50
CA LEU A 63 -3.60 -7.30 -4.60
C LEU A 63 -3.91 -6.84 -3.17
N THR A 64 -4.65 -5.75 -3.02
CA THR A 64 -5.10 -5.23 -1.72
C THR A 64 -5.89 -6.30 -0.99
N ASN A 65 -6.89 -6.90 -1.63
CA ASN A 65 -7.70 -7.96 -1.01
C ASN A 65 -6.93 -9.26 -0.76
N LEU A 66 -5.91 -9.55 -1.58
CA LEU A 66 -5.02 -10.70 -1.40
C LEU A 66 -4.06 -10.50 -0.21
N ILE A 67 -3.53 -9.30 -0.02
CA ILE A 67 -2.58 -8.98 1.05
C ILE A 67 -3.33 -8.77 2.36
N PHE A 68 -4.35 -7.91 2.34
CA PHE A 68 -5.13 -7.45 3.47
C PHE A 68 -6.52 -8.08 3.38
N LYS A 69 -6.70 -9.20 4.07
CA LYS A 69 -7.94 -9.99 4.05
C LYS A 69 -9.16 -9.10 4.34
N GLY A 70 -10.00 -8.89 3.33
CA GLY A 70 -11.25 -8.15 3.52
C GLY A 70 -11.06 -6.64 3.77
N ALA A 71 -9.97 -6.05 3.31
CA ALA A 71 -9.66 -4.63 3.50
C ALA A 71 -10.81 -3.68 3.15
N GLU A 72 -11.64 -3.99 2.16
CA GLU A 72 -12.80 -3.18 1.78
C GLU A 72 -13.90 -3.12 2.86
N LYS A 73 -13.88 -4.01 3.87
CA LYS A 73 -14.88 -4.06 4.96
C LYS A 73 -14.50 -3.27 6.20
N ASP A 74 -13.22 -2.96 6.39
CA ASP A 74 -12.69 -2.27 7.57
C ASP A 74 -12.28 -0.84 7.17
N ASN A 75 -12.94 0.19 7.74
CA ASN A 75 -12.70 1.65 7.64
C ASN A 75 -12.06 2.21 6.34
N LYS A 76 -12.69 3.19 5.67
CA LYS A 76 -12.19 3.80 4.41
C LYS A 76 -10.74 4.32 4.47
N GLU A 77 -10.29 4.86 5.62
CA GLU A 77 -8.89 5.30 5.81
C GLU A 77 -7.88 4.14 5.74
N SER A 78 -8.29 2.94 6.20
CA SER A 78 -7.51 1.71 6.05
C SER A 78 -7.39 1.31 4.58
N VAL A 79 -8.44 1.50 3.78
CA VAL A 79 -8.46 1.09 2.35
C VAL A 79 -7.44 1.87 1.52
N PHE A 80 -7.36 3.19 1.68
CA PHE A 80 -6.38 4.04 0.97
C PHE A 80 -4.94 3.57 1.23
N CYS A 81 -4.57 3.44 2.51
CA CYS A 81 -3.25 3.00 2.94
C CYS A 81 -2.91 1.58 2.43
N ASN A 82 -3.88 0.67 2.50
CA ASN A 82 -3.70 -0.70 2.01
C ASN A 82 -3.50 -0.74 0.49
N ARG A 83 -4.21 0.10 -0.27
CA ARG A 83 -4.03 0.25 -1.73
C ARG A 83 -2.64 0.79 -2.07
N PHE A 84 -2.12 1.75 -1.32
CA PHE A 84 -0.75 2.23 -1.50
C PHE A 84 0.29 1.14 -1.20
N ILE A 85 0.12 0.38 -0.12
CA ILE A 85 1.05 -0.72 0.20
C ILE A 85 1.00 -1.81 -0.87
N ALA A 86 -0.18 -2.14 -1.40
CA ALA A 86 -0.34 -3.07 -2.51
C ALA A 86 0.31 -2.55 -3.81
N TYR A 87 0.20 -1.23 -4.07
CA TYR A 87 0.93 -0.57 -5.15
C TYR A 87 2.45 -0.74 -4.97
N MET A 88 3.01 -0.45 -3.80
CA MET A 88 4.44 -0.64 -3.51
C MET A 88 4.85 -2.10 -3.70
N PHE A 89 4.03 -3.05 -3.25
CA PHE A 89 4.28 -4.47 -3.45
C PHE A 89 4.37 -4.84 -4.95
N SER A 90 3.48 -4.29 -5.77
CA SER A 90 3.49 -4.46 -7.23
C SER A 90 4.77 -3.89 -7.87
N LYS A 91 5.35 -2.84 -7.28
CA LYS A 91 6.59 -2.19 -7.71
C LYS A 91 7.87 -2.85 -7.19
N GLY A 92 7.77 -4.04 -6.60
CA GLY A 92 8.93 -4.80 -6.16
C GLY A 92 9.36 -4.53 -4.73
N TRP A 93 8.47 -3.98 -3.90
CA TRP A 93 8.65 -3.95 -2.45
C TRP A 93 8.08 -5.21 -1.81
N ASN A 94 8.65 -5.62 -0.68
CA ASN A 94 8.13 -6.65 0.20
C ASN A 94 7.64 -5.98 1.49
N ILE A 95 6.58 -6.53 2.08
CA ILE A 95 6.04 -6.09 3.37
C ILE A 95 6.77 -6.85 4.47
N ILE A 96 7.43 -6.13 5.38
CA ILE A 96 8.13 -6.70 6.53
C ILE A 96 7.16 -6.79 7.71
N ASN A 97 6.51 -5.67 8.04
CA ASN A 97 5.58 -5.59 9.16
C ASN A 97 4.43 -4.63 8.83
N LEU A 98 3.23 -4.93 9.32
CA LEU A 98 2.07 -4.07 9.21
C LEU A 98 1.82 -3.40 10.56
N ASN A 99 1.48 -2.12 10.53
CA ASN A 99 1.27 -1.31 11.72
C ASN A 99 2.42 -1.36 12.75
N PRO A 100 3.70 -1.22 12.35
CA PRO A 100 4.79 -1.22 13.32
C PRO A 100 4.79 0.06 14.16
N THR A 101 5.18 -0.08 15.43
CA THR A 101 5.32 1.03 16.36
C THR A 101 6.78 1.18 16.78
N TYR A 102 7.31 2.40 16.67
CA TYR A 102 8.66 2.75 17.12
C TYR A 102 8.61 4.04 17.93
N ASN A 103 9.16 4.02 19.15
CA ASN A 103 9.19 5.18 20.05
C ASN A 103 7.82 5.87 20.19
N ASN A 104 6.78 5.06 20.42
CA ASN A 104 5.37 5.46 20.54
C ASN A 104 4.75 6.06 19.26
N HIS A 105 5.46 6.02 18.13
CA HIS A 105 4.93 6.43 16.84
C HIS A 105 4.51 5.22 16.00
N SER A 106 3.26 5.23 15.53
CA SER A 106 2.68 4.13 14.76
C SER A 106 2.68 4.43 13.26
N PHE A 107 3.33 3.56 12.49
CA PHE A 107 3.39 3.62 11.02
C PHE A 107 2.31 2.69 10.43
N ILE A 108 2.01 2.79 9.13
CA ILE A 108 1.08 1.86 8.48
C ILE A 108 1.78 0.57 8.03
N ALA A 109 3.05 0.67 7.61
CA ALA A 109 3.85 -0.48 7.21
C ALA A 109 5.35 -0.22 7.31
N GLU A 110 6.09 -1.31 7.51
CA GLU A 110 7.51 -1.41 7.19
C GLU A 110 7.65 -2.27 5.93
N ILE A 111 8.39 -1.76 4.94
CA ILE A 111 8.62 -2.41 3.65
C ILE A 111 10.11 -2.43 3.32
N CYS A 112 10.55 -3.34 2.46
CA CYS A 112 11.90 -3.35 1.90
C CYS A 112 11.93 -3.65 0.41
N GLN A 113 12.96 -3.18 -0.28
CA GLN A 113 13.12 -3.49 -1.70
C GLN A 113 13.52 -4.96 -1.88
N ARG A 114 12.80 -5.70 -2.73
CA ARG A 114 12.94 -7.15 -2.89
C ARG A 114 14.37 -7.59 -3.24
N ASN A 115 15.07 -6.81 -4.05
CA ASN A 115 16.44 -7.12 -4.50
C ASN A 115 17.52 -6.45 -3.64
N ALA A 116 17.14 -5.67 -2.63
CA ALA A 116 18.09 -4.97 -1.76
C ALA A 116 17.45 -4.77 -0.36
N PRO A 117 17.33 -5.83 0.46
CA PRO A 117 16.54 -5.80 1.70
C PRO A 117 17.03 -4.79 2.75
N ILE A 118 18.31 -4.40 2.67
CA ILE A 118 18.92 -3.35 3.51
C ILE A 118 18.29 -1.97 3.25
N TYR A 119 17.66 -1.79 2.08
CA TYR A 119 16.87 -0.60 1.75
C TYR A 119 15.42 -0.79 2.22
N ASN A 120 15.24 -0.59 3.52
CA ASN A 120 13.93 -0.56 4.16
C ASN A 120 13.35 0.85 4.17
N ALA A 121 12.02 0.89 4.23
CA ALA A 121 11.26 2.11 4.34
C ALA A 121 10.12 1.92 5.34
N LEU A 122 9.79 2.99 6.04
CA LEU A 122 8.55 3.10 6.77
C LEU A 122 7.54 3.86 5.93
N VAL A 123 6.26 3.54 6.10
CA VAL A 123 5.16 4.20 5.41
C VAL A 123 4.20 4.75 6.45
N SER A 124 3.75 5.98 6.27
CA SER A 124 2.77 6.66 7.11
C SER A 124 1.60 7.21 6.30
N ASP A 125 0.44 7.30 6.96
CA ASP A 125 -0.70 8.07 6.50
C ASP A 125 -0.52 9.54 6.87
N ALA A 126 -0.61 10.45 5.89
CA ALA A 126 -0.50 11.88 6.11
C ALA A 126 -1.57 12.41 7.07
N SER A 127 -2.78 11.83 7.05
CA SER A 127 -3.93 12.30 7.83
C SER A 127 -3.66 12.24 9.34
N LYS A 128 -2.74 11.37 9.80
CA LYS A 128 -2.31 11.29 11.20
C LYS A 128 -1.52 12.51 11.69
N TYR A 129 -1.00 13.31 10.76
CA TYR A 129 -0.19 14.50 11.07
C TYR A 129 -0.94 15.80 10.79
N ILE A 130 -2.06 15.73 10.08
CA ILE A 130 -2.88 16.89 9.78
C ILE A 130 -3.78 17.14 10.99
N SER A 131 -3.49 18.21 11.74
CA SER A 131 -4.29 18.64 12.89
C SER A 131 -4.91 20.01 12.65
N SER A 132 -6.18 20.14 12.98
CA SER A 132 -6.93 21.41 12.89
C SER A 132 -6.41 22.50 13.83
N ASN A 133 -5.61 22.12 14.85
CA ASN A 133 -5.15 23.04 15.90
C ASN A 133 -3.78 23.66 15.59
N LEU A 134 -3.17 23.34 14.45
CA LEU A 134 -1.87 23.88 14.04
C LEU A 134 -2.07 25.29 13.48
N LYS A 135 -1.32 26.26 14.03
CA LYS A 135 -1.58 27.70 13.82
C LYS A 135 -0.77 28.31 12.68
N ASN A 136 0.32 27.66 12.25
CA ASN A 136 1.19 28.14 11.20
C ASN A 136 1.84 26.98 10.41
N ASP A 137 2.42 27.29 9.26
CA ASP A 137 3.04 26.32 8.35
C ASP A 137 4.23 25.58 8.99
N ILE A 138 4.98 26.23 9.88
CA ILE A 138 6.15 25.65 10.55
C ILE A 138 5.71 24.49 11.46
N ASP A 139 4.64 24.70 12.23
CA ASP A 139 4.06 23.68 13.12
C ASP A 139 3.57 22.46 12.31
N ILE A 140 2.96 22.71 11.15
CA ILE A 140 2.53 21.66 10.21
C ILE A 140 3.74 20.86 9.75
N ILE A 141 4.74 21.53 9.17
CA ILE A 141 5.96 20.90 8.65
C ILE A 141 6.65 20.07 9.74
N PHE A 142 6.80 20.64 10.95
CA PHE A 142 7.45 19.96 12.06
C PHE A 142 6.71 18.67 12.47
N ASN A 143 5.38 18.66 12.41
CA ASN A 143 4.59 17.49 12.76
C ASN A 143 4.81 16.30 11.79
N PHE A 144 5.10 16.57 10.51
CA PHE A 144 5.45 15.54 9.53
C PHE A 144 6.90 15.04 9.68
N ILE A 145 7.82 15.90 10.10
CA ILE A 145 9.25 15.54 10.23
C ILE A 145 9.54 14.81 11.54
N LYS A 146 8.92 15.24 12.65
CA LYS A 146 9.19 14.75 14.02
C LYS A 146 9.18 13.22 14.13
N PRO A 147 8.21 12.47 13.57
CA PRO A 147 8.25 11.00 13.60
C PRO A 147 9.51 10.42 12.99
N THR A 148 10.01 11.02 11.90
CA THR A 148 11.21 10.58 11.19
C THR A 148 12.46 10.72 12.06
N LEU A 149 12.56 11.84 12.80
CA LEU A 149 13.69 12.11 13.70
C LEU A 149 13.76 11.12 14.86
N GLN A 150 12.61 10.55 15.25
CA GLN A 150 12.50 9.60 16.34
C GLN A 150 12.78 8.15 15.92
N ILE A 151 13.01 7.86 14.63
CA ILE A 151 13.32 6.50 14.18
C ILE A 151 14.73 6.11 14.65
N ASN A 152 14.82 5.23 15.64
CA ASN A 152 16.08 4.67 16.16
C ASN A 152 16.56 3.42 15.39
N LYS A 153 15.80 2.97 14.39
CA LYS A 153 16.13 1.84 13.51
C LYS A 153 16.90 2.34 12.28
N LYS A 154 17.76 1.48 11.72
CA LYS A 154 18.37 1.71 10.40
C LYS A 154 17.26 1.70 9.34
N THR A 155 16.67 2.85 9.06
CA THR A 155 15.65 3.07 8.04
C THR A 155 16.19 4.02 6.99
N LYS A 156 16.05 3.70 5.69
CA LYS A 156 16.59 4.55 4.61
C LYS A 156 15.58 5.58 4.11
N LYS A 157 14.30 5.23 4.11
CA LYS A 157 13.22 6.07 3.59
C LYS A 157 12.03 6.11 4.54
N HIS A 158 11.34 7.24 4.57
CA HIS A 158 10.03 7.37 5.19
C HIS A 158 9.09 7.91 4.12
N TYR A 159 8.15 7.08 3.67
CA TYR A 159 7.06 7.49 2.79
C TYR A 159 5.92 8.06 3.63
N ILE A 160 5.46 9.25 3.27
CA ILE A 160 4.25 9.87 3.83
C ILE A 160 3.25 9.98 2.68
N VAL A 161 2.14 9.28 2.81
CA VAL A 161 1.19 9.11 1.70
C VAL A 161 -0.01 10.02 1.94
N PHE A 162 -0.35 10.79 0.91
CA PHE A 162 -1.48 11.72 0.87
C PHE A 162 -2.55 11.17 -0.08
N ASP A 163 -3.82 11.16 0.35
CA ASP A 163 -4.92 10.77 -0.54
C ASP A 163 -5.32 11.97 -1.41
N SER A 164 -5.21 11.82 -2.73
CA SER A 164 -5.59 12.87 -3.68
C SER A 164 -7.09 13.16 -3.71
N ASN A 165 -7.90 12.25 -3.18
CA ASN A 165 -9.35 12.43 -3.07
C ASN A 165 -9.75 13.25 -1.83
N ASN A 166 -8.79 13.63 -0.99
CA ASN A 166 -9.01 14.47 0.18
C ASN A 166 -8.35 15.85 -0.01
N LYS A 167 -9.17 16.90 -0.04
CA LYS A 167 -8.69 18.28 -0.30
C LYS A 167 -7.61 18.74 0.68
N GLN A 168 -7.78 18.47 1.97
CA GLN A 168 -6.82 18.87 2.99
C GLN A 168 -5.48 18.15 2.83
N ASN A 169 -5.50 16.87 2.41
CA ASN A 169 -4.29 16.12 2.05
C ASN A 169 -3.58 16.76 0.85
N VAL A 170 -4.32 17.11 -0.20
CA VAL A 170 -3.76 17.75 -1.41
C VAL A 170 -3.12 19.10 -1.07
N ASP A 171 -3.83 19.95 -0.34
CA ASP A 171 -3.33 21.28 0.06
C ASP A 171 -2.04 21.14 0.91
N THR A 172 -2.04 20.21 1.87
CA THR A 172 -0.88 19.94 2.73
C THR A 172 0.29 19.35 1.94
N TYR A 173 0.03 18.48 0.96
CA TYR A 173 1.07 17.92 0.09
C TYR A 173 1.83 19.02 -0.65
N TYR A 174 1.12 19.97 -1.27
CA TYR A 174 1.75 21.06 -1.99
C TYR A 174 2.44 22.08 -1.08
N LEU A 175 1.90 22.31 0.13
CA LEU A 175 2.59 23.07 1.17
C LEU A 175 3.95 22.46 1.48
N LEU A 176 3.99 21.16 1.80
CA LEU A 176 5.25 20.46 2.11
C LEU A 176 6.20 20.43 0.91
N LYS A 177 5.69 20.17 -0.29
CA LYS A 177 6.48 20.12 -1.53
C LYS A 177 7.21 21.44 -1.83
N SER A 178 6.63 22.57 -1.44
CA SER A 178 7.27 23.89 -1.60
C SER A 178 8.43 24.13 -0.65
N GLN A 179 8.63 23.25 0.34
CA GLN A 179 9.71 23.35 1.32
C GLN A 179 10.95 22.58 0.86
N LYS A 180 12.11 23.02 1.35
CA LYS A 180 13.36 22.25 1.28
C LYS A 180 13.84 21.96 2.70
N ILE A 181 13.99 20.68 3.02
CA ILE A 181 14.47 20.24 4.32
C ILE A 181 15.89 19.72 4.14
N TYR A 182 16.84 20.24 4.91
CA TYR A 182 18.24 19.84 4.81
C TYR A 182 18.66 18.94 5.97
N ASN A 183 19.77 18.21 5.79
CA ASN A 183 20.50 17.49 6.85
C ASN A 183 19.76 16.34 7.55
N LEU A 184 18.81 15.69 6.87
CA LEU A 184 18.17 14.48 7.39
C LEU A 184 18.91 13.20 6.92
N LYS A 185 19.19 12.29 7.87
CA LYS A 185 19.80 10.97 7.58
C LYS A 185 18.86 10.02 6.83
N ILE A 186 17.55 10.20 7.00
CA ILE A 186 16.49 9.41 6.38
C ILE A 186 15.87 10.27 5.28
N LYS A 187 15.64 9.68 4.10
CA LYS A 187 14.93 10.38 3.01
C LYS A 187 13.44 10.42 3.30
N ILE A 188 12.84 11.61 3.34
CA ILE A 188 11.39 11.76 3.48
C ILE A 188 10.80 11.94 2.09
N ILE A 189 9.98 10.96 1.70
CA ILE A 189 9.32 10.94 0.42
C ILE A 189 7.84 11.20 0.67
N ILE A 190 7.30 12.27 0.10
CA ILE A 190 5.86 12.53 0.09
C ILE A 190 5.27 11.98 -1.21
N SER A 191 4.20 11.20 -1.09
CA SER A 191 3.55 10.53 -2.23
C SER A 191 2.08 10.93 -2.28
N LEU A 192 1.65 11.57 -3.37
CA LEU A 192 0.25 11.86 -3.64
C LEU A 192 -0.35 10.68 -4.42
N PHE A 193 -1.29 9.96 -3.81
CA PHE A 193 -1.83 8.73 -4.34
C PHE A 193 -3.35 8.79 -4.47
N ASP A 194 -3.85 8.38 -5.63
CA ASP A 194 -5.27 8.26 -5.89
C ASP A 194 -5.74 6.87 -5.48
N SER A 195 -6.46 6.81 -4.36
CA SER A 195 -7.06 5.57 -3.87
C SER A 195 -8.10 5.02 -4.83
N ASN A 196 -8.88 5.84 -5.54
CA ASN A 196 -9.95 5.40 -6.44
C ASN A 196 -9.40 4.71 -7.69
N THR A 197 -8.38 5.30 -8.32
CA THR A 197 -7.75 4.72 -9.52
C THR A 197 -6.56 3.80 -9.21
N CYS A 198 -6.15 3.73 -7.94
CA CYS A 198 -4.99 2.99 -7.46
C CYS A 198 -3.66 3.41 -8.14
N ARG A 199 -3.48 4.71 -8.36
CA ARG A 199 -2.32 5.26 -9.07
C ARG A 199 -1.58 6.26 -8.22
N LEU A 200 -0.25 6.20 -8.29
CA LEU A 200 0.60 7.28 -7.82
C LEU A 200 0.48 8.45 -8.81
N ILE A 201 0.00 9.60 -8.32
CA ILE A 201 -0.09 10.83 -9.11
C ILE A 201 1.27 11.52 -9.13
N GLU A 202 1.84 11.71 -7.94
CA GLU A 202 3.11 12.42 -7.79
C GLU A 202 3.91 11.91 -6.59
N GLU A 203 5.23 11.99 -6.69
CA GLU A 203 6.15 11.69 -5.59
C GLU A 203 7.25 12.76 -5.55
N TYR A 204 7.59 13.22 -4.34
CA TYR A 204 8.62 14.22 -4.14
C TYR A 204 9.49 13.88 -2.92
N ASN A 205 10.80 14.10 -3.05
CA ASN A 205 11.76 13.91 -1.97
C ASN A 205 12.03 15.26 -1.29
N LEU A 206 11.72 15.38 0.01
CA LEU A 206 11.82 16.65 0.73
C LEU A 206 13.27 17.06 1.08
N ASN A 207 14.23 16.13 0.99
CA ASN A 207 15.63 16.34 1.38
C ASN A 207 16.66 15.77 0.39
#